data_AF-A0A0D1YFY5-F1
#
_entry.id   AF-A0A0D1YFY5-F1
#
_cell.length_a   1.000
_cell.length_b   1.000
_cell.length_c   1.000
_cell.angle_alpha   90.00
_cell.angle_beta   90.00
_cell.angle_gamma   90.00
#
_symmetry.space_group_name_H-M   'P 1'
#
loop_
_entity.id
_entity.type
_entity.pdbx_description
1 polymer ?
#
loop_
_entity_poly.entity_id
_entity_poly.type
_entity_poly.pdbx_seq_one_letter_code
_entity_poly.pdbx_strand_id
1 'polypeptide(L)'
;MGKNKAKRALQSSRYNGPATKKTKISAITTPPPDASISTPQSLNDLDLTNDDLEISVDVLNTLAENPGIIKSKVCKELRTAVFTFRQACTTGVNASVDSNLTSRISGALADENYIEARILLAEMRIRGQAPKLGALCRWTRDLDVVGGLQLDLDDDQINLEAADVVKKSCPRKEQLVKVLDSILRVVGPVDCTIEPDTPLDTDRLIISRKEWNLRDTTTSSEQTYASVFNSSIFETAFGKDSTSISSQFRVIETIPGLQRKPPNLHPAILYASKDNTISLIPNATTPTHHTHPIVPNLHLFHSVLTSHECTQIIAAAEIMGFTPDAPIRAPGEESSILAHNFYWVADPAFCTNLWDRVAPFVPSNINGQNARGLNRRFRVYRYVPGAEYRAHIDGAWPPSGIDPVTDTYIYDDSPKGSPQSSLFTFLIYLNDEFDAGETTFFLPSVREGVLNAYPVKPVQGSIAMFPHGETEGSLLHQGTGVARGKEGSPSAKYIIRTDVLYDVGARVGSK
;
A
#
# COMPACT_ATOMS: atom_id res chain seq x y z
N MET A 1 10.76 -58.44 -16.37
CA MET A 1 10.85 -59.00 -15.01
C MET A 1 11.09 -57.84 -14.05
N GLY A 2 10.41 -57.58 -12.93
CA GLY A 2 9.19 -58.11 -12.34
C GLY A 2 8.71 -57.11 -11.27
N LYS A 3 7.40 -56.84 -11.30
CA LYS A 3 6.46 -56.58 -10.18
C LYS A 3 7.03 -56.27 -8.78
N ASN A 4 6.45 -55.26 -8.13
CA ASN A 4 5.79 -55.49 -6.83
C ASN A 4 4.63 -54.50 -6.55
N LYS A 5 3.45 -55.08 -6.32
CA LYS A 5 2.22 -54.46 -5.80
C LYS A 5 2.18 -54.71 -4.30
N ALA A 6 1.84 -53.71 -3.49
CA ALA A 6 1.41 -53.91 -2.11
C ALA A 6 -0.10 -53.60 -1.99
N LYS A 7 -0.89 -54.66 -1.75
CA LYS A 7 -2.30 -54.61 -1.32
C LYS A 7 -2.33 -54.32 0.20
N ARG A 8 -3.23 -53.46 0.65
CA ARG A 8 -3.64 -53.39 2.07
C ARG A 8 -5.09 -53.87 2.21
N ALA A 9 -5.32 -54.70 3.22
CA ALA A 9 -6.45 -55.60 3.36
C ALA A 9 -7.68 -54.94 4.02
N LEU A 10 -8.85 -55.37 3.58
CA LEU A 10 -10.13 -55.22 4.28
C LEU A 10 -10.17 -56.15 5.50
N GLN A 11 -10.60 -55.63 6.65
CA GLN A 11 -11.14 -56.44 7.74
C GLN A 11 -12.50 -55.90 8.16
N SER A 12 -13.51 -56.73 7.86
CA SER A 12 -14.86 -56.66 8.37
C SER A 12 -14.95 -57.32 9.75
N SER A 13 -15.64 -56.71 10.70
CA SER A 13 -16.29 -57.44 11.79
C SER A 13 -17.72 -56.93 11.98
N ARG A 14 -18.68 -57.83 11.74
CA ARG A 14 -20.08 -57.71 12.13
C ARG A 14 -20.21 -58.26 13.56
N TYR A 15 -21.03 -57.64 14.42
CA TYR A 15 -21.90 -58.40 15.33
C TYR A 15 -23.15 -57.58 15.69
N ASN A 16 -24.27 -58.31 15.77
CA ASN A 16 -25.68 -57.89 15.79
C ASN A 16 -26.14 -57.25 17.12
N GLY A 17 -27.23 -56.48 17.05
CA GLY A 17 -27.91 -55.76 18.15
C GLY A 17 -28.68 -56.63 19.16
N PRO A 18 -29.57 -56.03 19.99
CA PRO A 18 -30.98 -55.93 19.57
C PRO A 18 -31.71 -54.65 20.01
N ALA A 19 -32.97 -54.53 19.55
CA ALA A 19 -33.83 -53.36 19.65
C ALA A 19 -34.84 -53.38 20.83
N THR A 20 -35.39 -52.18 21.10
CA THR A 20 -36.67 -51.82 21.77
C THR A 20 -36.77 -51.78 23.30
N LYS A 21 -37.09 -50.59 23.86
CA LYS A 21 -38.37 -50.26 24.55
C LYS A 21 -38.43 -48.80 24.99
N LYS A 22 -39.60 -48.17 24.78
CA LYS A 22 -40.02 -46.87 25.36
C LYS A 22 -40.65 -47.13 26.75
N THR A 23 -40.30 -46.33 27.76
CA THR A 23 -41.16 -46.02 28.92
C THR A 23 -40.82 -44.64 29.50
N LYS A 24 -41.83 -44.00 30.13
CA LYS A 24 -42.04 -42.57 30.39
C LYS A 24 -41.91 -42.23 31.89
N ILE A 25 -41.51 -40.97 32.19
CA ILE A 25 -41.80 -40.10 33.38
C ILE A 25 -41.03 -40.44 34.69
N SER A 26 -40.26 -39.51 35.31
CA SER A 26 -40.73 -38.44 36.21
C SER A 26 -39.69 -37.33 36.50
N ALA A 27 -40.22 -36.13 36.78
CA ALA A 27 -39.65 -34.83 37.18
C ALA A 27 -38.59 -34.87 38.32
N ILE A 28 -37.66 -33.91 38.50
CA ILE A 28 -37.83 -32.49 38.90
C ILE A 28 -36.51 -31.69 38.67
N THR A 29 -36.66 -30.54 38.01
CA THR A 29 -36.05 -29.19 38.18
C THR A 29 -34.58 -28.96 38.61
N THR A 30 -33.79 -28.34 37.72
CA THR A 30 -32.94 -27.13 37.91
C THR A 30 -32.37 -26.69 36.55
N PRO A 31 -32.30 -25.39 36.19
CA PRO A 31 -31.75 -24.97 34.90
C PRO A 31 -30.22 -24.86 34.98
N PRO A 32 -29.45 -25.39 34.01
CA PRO A 32 -28.08 -24.95 33.78
C PRO A 32 -28.06 -23.75 32.81
N PRO A 33 -27.00 -22.94 32.84
CA PRO A 33 -26.94 -21.58 32.31
C PRO A 33 -27.03 -21.57 30.78
N ASP A 34 -27.52 -20.45 30.23
CA ASP A 34 -27.51 -20.15 28.80
C ASP A 34 -26.15 -20.51 28.20
N ALA A 35 -26.14 -21.59 27.41
CA ALA A 35 -25.03 -21.89 26.53
C ALA A 35 -25.01 -20.78 25.48
N SER A 36 -24.09 -19.84 25.65
CA SER A 36 -23.66 -18.97 24.56
C SER A 36 -23.32 -19.87 23.38
N ILE A 37 -24.13 -19.85 22.32
CA ILE A 37 -23.84 -20.56 21.08
C ILE A 37 -22.57 -19.92 20.52
N SER A 38 -21.41 -20.52 20.82
CA SER A 38 -20.14 -20.14 20.23
C SER A 38 -20.20 -20.53 18.77
N THR A 39 -20.34 -19.56 17.88
CA THR A 39 -20.12 -19.78 16.45
C THR A 39 -18.69 -20.29 16.27
N PRO A 40 -18.45 -21.40 15.57
CA PRO A 40 -17.10 -21.86 15.29
C PRO A 40 -16.34 -20.75 14.54
N GLN A 41 -15.17 -20.37 15.04
CA GLN A 41 -14.34 -19.29 14.49
C GLN A 41 -13.04 -19.82 13.86
N SER A 42 -12.72 -21.10 14.07
CA SER A 42 -11.53 -21.74 13.54
C SER A 42 -11.85 -23.08 12.85
N LEU A 43 -10.99 -23.50 11.92
CA LEU A 43 -11.10 -24.78 11.20
C LEU A 43 -11.06 -25.99 12.15
N ASN A 44 -10.33 -25.86 13.26
CA ASN A 44 -10.22 -26.89 14.29
C ASN A 44 -11.53 -27.11 15.07
N ASP A 45 -12.42 -26.10 15.13
CA ASP A 45 -13.73 -26.24 15.77
C ASP A 45 -14.69 -27.11 14.92
N LEU A 46 -14.31 -27.40 13.67
CA LEU A 46 -15.09 -28.17 12.70
C LEU A 46 -14.46 -29.54 12.37
N ASP A 47 -13.43 -29.96 13.12
CA ASP A 47 -12.64 -31.17 12.85
C ASP A 47 -12.07 -31.25 11.42
N LEU A 48 -11.82 -30.09 10.78
CA LEU A 48 -11.21 -30.01 9.45
C LEU A 48 -9.72 -29.69 9.56
N THR A 49 -8.89 -30.43 8.83
CA THR A 49 -7.45 -30.16 8.75
C THR A 49 -7.09 -29.33 7.52
N ASN A 50 -5.89 -28.73 7.52
CA ASN A 50 -5.37 -28.03 6.34
C ASN A 50 -5.18 -29.00 5.16
N ASP A 51 -4.79 -30.25 5.42
CA ASP A 51 -4.62 -31.28 4.40
C ASP A 51 -5.95 -31.58 3.68
N ASP A 52 -7.08 -31.60 4.42
CA ASP A 52 -8.41 -31.79 3.84
C ASP A 52 -8.80 -30.65 2.90
N LEU A 53 -8.41 -29.42 3.23
CA LEU A 53 -8.62 -28.24 2.37
C LEU A 53 -7.75 -28.31 1.12
N GLU A 54 -6.47 -28.65 1.26
CA GLU A 54 -5.54 -28.76 0.14
C GLU A 54 -6.02 -29.82 -0.86
N ILE A 55 -6.39 -31.02 -0.38
CA ILE A 55 -6.96 -32.08 -1.22
C ILE A 55 -8.26 -31.61 -1.90
N SER A 56 -9.12 -30.88 -1.18
CA SER A 56 -10.37 -30.36 -1.74
C SER A 56 -10.13 -29.34 -2.85
N VAL A 57 -9.17 -28.44 -2.65
CA VAL A 57 -8.75 -27.44 -3.66
C VAL A 57 -8.18 -28.13 -4.90
N ASP A 58 -7.28 -29.10 -4.72
CA ASP A 58 -6.68 -29.87 -5.81
C ASP A 58 -7.73 -30.62 -6.64
N VAL A 59 -8.70 -31.25 -5.97
CA VAL A 59 -9.81 -31.94 -6.65
C VAL A 59 -10.65 -30.96 -7.47
N LEU A 60 -10.97 -29.78 -6.91
CA LEU A 60 -11.75 -28.76 -7.62
C LEU A 60 -10.98 -28.18 -8.82
N ASN A 61 -9.69 -27.89 -8.66
CA ASN A 61 -8.82 -27.40 -9.75
C ASN A 61 -8.70 -28.46 -10.87
N THR A 62 -8.43 -29.71 -10.52
CA THR A 62 -8.34 -30.82 -11.48
C THR A 62 -9.64 -30.99 -12.28
N LEU A 63 -10.79 -30.88 -11.60
CA LEU A 63 -12.09 -30.95 -12.26
C LEU A 63 -12.37 -29.73 -13.14
N ALA A 64 -11.95 -28.54 -12.73
CA ALA A 64 -12.09 -27.30 -13.51
C ALA A 64 -11.31 -27.37 -14.83
N GLU A 65 -10.13 -27.98 -14.84
CA GLU A 65 -9.35 -28.26 -16.06
C GLU A 65 -10.02 -29.31 -16.96
N ASN A 66 -10.93 -30.13 -16.41
CA ASN A 66 -11.60 -31.24 -17.10
C ASN A 66 -13.15 -31.10 -17.07
N PRO A 67 -13.72 -30.05 -17.69
CA PRO A 67 -15.13 -29.71 -17.54
C PRO A 67 -16.10 -30.77 -18.08
N GLY A 68 -15.64 -31.66 -18.96
CA GLY A 68 -16.42 -32.81 -19.45
C GLY A 68 -16.82 -33.78 -18.34
N ILE A 69 -15.98 -33.94 -17.30
CA ILE A 69 -16.22 -34.86 -16.18
C ILE A 69 -17.18 -34.25 -15.15
N ILE A 70 -17.21 -32.92 -15.02
CA ILE A 70 -18.11 -32.19 -14.10
C ILE A 70 -19.58 -32.50 -14.38
N LYS A 71 -19.95 -32.70 -15.65
CA LYS A 71 -21.34 -33.03 -16.05
C LYS A 71 -21.71 -34.48 -15.77
N SER A 72 -20.76 -35.34 -15.41
CA SER A 72 -21.02 -36.74 -15.11
C SER A 72 -21.93 -36.91 -13.89
N LYS A 73 -22.52 -38.10 -13.76
CA LYS A 73 -23.34 -38.45 -12.60
C LYS A 73 -22.52 -38.50 -11.30
N VAL A 74 -21.23 -38.81 -11.39
CA VAL A 74 -20.31 -38.93 -10.24
C VAL A 74 -20.11 -37.57 -9.57
N CYS A 75 -20.02 -36.49 -10.36
CA CYS A 75 -19.86 -35.13 -9.84
C CYS A 75 -21.18 -34.46 -9.44
N LYS A 76 -22.32 -35.17 -9.39
CA LYS A 76 -23.62 -34.56 -9.06
C LYS A 76 -23.63 -34.00 -7.64
N GLU A 77 -23.21 -34.81 -6.67
CA GLU A 77 -23.20 -34.40 -5.25
C GLU A 77 -22.19 -33.28 -5.02
N LEU A 78 -21.01 -33.36 -5.65
CA LEU A 78 -20.02 -32.30 -5.61
C LEU A 78 -20.56 -30.99 -6.19
N ARG A 79 -21.26 -31.00 -7.33
CA ARG A 79 -21.88 -29.80 -7.90
C ARG A 79 -22.90 -29.17 -6.95
N THR A 80 -23.74 -29.98 -6.31
CA THR A 80 -24.70 -29.49 -5.31
C THR A 80 -23.98 -28.91 -4.10
N ALA A 81 -22.95 -29.58 -3.59
CA ALA A 81 -22.16 -29.11 -2.46
C ALA A 81 -21.44 -27.79 -2.78
N VAL A 82 -20.80 -27.69 -3.94
CA VAL A 82 -20.15 -26.45 -4.41
C VAL A 82 -21.17 -25.33 -4.60
N PHE A 83 -22.36 -25.61 -5.13
CA PHE A 83 -23.43 -24.61 -5.25
C PHE A 83 -23.90 -24.10 -3.89
N THR A 84 -24.16 -25.01 -2.94
CA THR A 84 -24.57 -24.65 -1.58
C THR A 84 -23.47 -23.89 -0.85
N PHE A 85 -22.21 -24.33 -0.97
CA PHE A 85 -21.04 -23.63 -0.42
C PHE A 85 -20.96 -22.21 -0.99
N ARG A 86 -21.03 -22.08 -2.32
CA ARG A 86 -21.02 -20.79 -3.01
C ARG A 86 -22.17 -19.88 -2.54
N GLN A 87 -23.34 -20.42 -2.28
CA GLN A 87 -24.49 -19.66 -1.77
C GLN A 87 -24.31 -19.23 -0.30
N ALA A 88 -23.58 -20.01 0.50
CA ALA A 88 -23.26 -19.72 1.89
C ALA A 88 -22.04 -18.78 2.05
N CYS A 89 -21.23 -18.58 1.00
CA CYS A 89 -20.09 -17.68 1.02
C CYS A 89 -20.53 -16.24 1.37
N THR A 90 -19.93 -15.71 2.44
CA THR A 90 -20.11 -14.32 2.87
C THR A 90 -19.14 -13.34 2.18
N THR A 91 -18.34 -13.84 1.25
CA THR A 91 -17.41 -13.11 0.38
C THR A 91 -17.86 -13.21 -1.07
N GLY A 92 -17.37 -12.32 -1.94
CA GLY A 92 -17.62 -12.42 -3.38
C GLY A 92 -18.92 -11.80 -3.89
N VAL A 93 -19.29 -12.13 -5.12
CA VAL A 93 -20.46 -11.57 -5.82
C VAL A 93 -21.77 -11.93 -5.12
N ASN A 94 -21.87 -13.14 -4.54
CA ASN A 94 -23.09 -13.61 -3.88
C ASN A 94 -23.45 -12.81 -2.61
N ALA A 95 -22.45 -12.30 -1.90
CA ALA A 95 -22.65 -11.43 -0.74
C ALA A 95 -23.07 -10.00 -1.12
N SER A 96 -22.99 -9.63 -2.41
CA SER A 96 -23.15 -8.26 -2.89
C SER A 96 -24.26 -8.07 -3.94
N VAL A 97 -25.03 -9.11 -4.29
CA VAL A 97 -26.03 -9.07 -5.37
C VAL A 97 -27.06 -7.94 -5.21
N ASP A 98 -27.56 -7.71 -3.98
CA ASP A 98 -28.56 -6.67 -3.68
C ASP A 98 -27.95 -5.34 -3.17
N SER A 99 -26.65 -5.14 -3.38
CA SER A 99 -25.90 -4.01 -2.82
C SER A 99 -25.51 -2.96 -3.87
N ASN A 100 -24.96 -1.83 -3.41
CA ASN A 100 -24.49 -0.76 -4.29
C ASN A 100 -23.34 -1.21 -5.22
N LEU A 101 -23.06 -0.43 -6.27
CA LEU A 101 -22.03 -0.79 -7.26
C LEU A 101 -20.64 -1.01 -6.65
N THR A 102 -20.24 -0.25 -5.62
CA THR A 102 -18.94 -0.44 -4.96
C THR A 102 -18.83 -1.82 -4.32
N SER A 103 -19.90 -2.28 -3.66
CA SER A 103 -19.93 -3.61 -3.05
C SER A 103 -19.93 -4.72 -4.11
N ARG A 104 -20.71 -4.57 -5.20
CA ARG A 104 -20.73 -5.51 -6.33
C ARG A 104 -19.37 -5.63 -7.02
N ILE A 105 -18.69 -4.51 -7.27
CA ILE A 105 -17.33 -4.49 -7.83
C ILE A 105 -16.37 -5.20 -6.88
N SER A 106 -16.44 -4.91 -5.57
CA SER A 106 -15.59 -5.59 -4.58
C SER A 106 -15.82 -7.11 -4.57
N GLY A 107 -17.08 -7.54 -4.69
CA GLY A 107 -17.42 -8.95 -4.82
C GLY A 107 -16.87 -9.59 -6.10
N ALA A 108 -16.98 -8.91 -7.24
CA ALA A 108 -16.43 -9.39 -8.51
C ALA A 108 -14.89 -9.50 -8.48
N LEU A 109 -14.21 -8.55 -7.85
CA LEU A 109 -12.75 -8.60 -7.67
C LEU A 109 -12.32 -9.72 -6.74
N ALA A 110 -13.05 -9.95 -5.65
CA ALA A 110 -12.79 -11.05 -4.72
C ALA A 110 -12.97 -12.43 -5.35
N ASP A 111 -13.94 -12.57 -6.28
CA ASP A 111 -14.17 -13.79 -7.05
C ASP A 111 -13.25 -13.93 -8.29
N GLU A 112 -12.27 -13.03 -8.45
CA GLU A 112 -11.40 -12.92 -9.64
C GLU A 112 -12.18 -12.81 -10.97
N ASN A 113 -13.44 -12.36 -10.94
CA ASN A 113 -14.27 -12.15 -12.11
C ASN A 113 -14.01 -10.77 -12.72
N TYR A 114 -12.86 -10.64 -13.38
CA TYR A 114 -12.37 -9.39 -13.95
C TYR A 114 -13.27 -8.80 -15.04
N ILE A 115 -14.00 -9.63 -15.79
CA ILE A 115 -14.94 -9.16 -16.83
C ILE A 115 -16.13 -8.45 -16.17
N GLU A 116 -16.76 -9.09 -15.19
CA GLU A 116 -17.88 -8.49 -14.45
C GLU A 116 -17.43 -7.21 -13.73
N ALA A 117 -16.25 -7.23 -13.10
CA ALA A 117 -15.68 -6.04 -12.47
C ALA A 117 -15.56 -4.87 -13.45
N ARG A 118 -15.06 -5.10 -14.67
CA ARG A 118 -14.95 -4.06 -15.72
C ARG A 118 -16.29 -3.55 -16.21
N ILE A 119 -17.30 -4.42 -16.35
CA ILE A 119 -18.66 -4.01 -16.72
C ILE A 119 -19.24 -3.08 -15.64
N LEU A 120 -19.11 -3.47 -14.37
CA LEU A 120 -19.60 -2.67 -13.25
C LEU A 120 -18.84 -1.35 -13.07
N LEU A 121 -17.54 -1.33 -13.33
CA LEU A 121 -16.73 -0.10 -13.34
C LEU A 121 -17.14 0.83 -14.48
N ALA A 122 -17.41 0.29 -15.68
CA ALA A 122 -17.94 1.07 -16.79
C ALA A 122 -19.34 1.64 -16.45
N GLU A 123 -20.21 0.85 -15.83
CA GLU A 123 -21.51 1.31 -15.34
C GLU A 123 -21.35 2.44 -14.30
N MET A 124 -20.44 2.28 -13.32
CA MET A 124 -20.13 3.30 -12.32
C MET A 124 -19.68 4.61 -12.97
N ARG A 125 -18.78 4.52 -13.96
CA ARG A 125 -18.30 5.67 -14.74
C ARG A 125 -19.42 6.36 -15.52
N ILE A 126 -20.27 5.60 -16.23
CA ILE A 126 -21.40 6.14 -17.02
C ILE A 126 -22.40 6.87 -16.11
N ARG A 127 -22.61 6.35 -14.90
CA ARG A 127 -23.48 6.97 -13.89
C ARG A 127 -22.86 8.17 -13.18
N GLY A 128 -21.60 8.51 -13.45
CA GLY A 128 -20.88 9.58 -12.75
C GLY A 128 -20.73 9.31 -11.25
N GLN A 129 -20.62 8.04 -10.86
CA GLN A 129 -20.44 7.64 -9.46
C GLN A 129 -18.97 7.38 -9.17
N ALA A 130 -18.55 7.70 -7.94
CA ALA A 130 -17.21 7.41 -7.45
C ALA A 130 -17.26 6.37 -6.31
N PRO A 131 -16.27 5.47 -6.20
CA PRO A 131 -16.16 4.57 -5.06
C PRO A 131 -15.80 5.34 -3.78
N LYS A 132 -16.04 4.75 -2.61
CA LYS A 132 -15.45 5.25 -1.37
C LYS A 132 -13.93 5.09 -1.41
N LEU A 133 -13.18 6.04 -0.85
CA LEU A 133 -11.70 6.00 -0.82
C LEU A 133 -11.15 4.66 -0.31
N GLY A 134 -11.68 4.14 0.79
CA GLY A 134 -11.24 2.86 1.35
C GLY A 134 -11.48 1.65 0.43
N ALA A 135 -12.47 1.72 -0.48
CA ALA A 135 -12.66 0.72 -1.52
C ALA A 135 -11.64 0.88 -2.64
N LEU A 136 -11.41 2.12 -3.10
CA LEU A 136 -10.39 2.42 -4.10
C LEU A 136 -9.00 1.94 -3.66
N CYS A 137 -8.54 2.32 -2.47
CA CYS A 137 -7.24 1.91 -1.93
C CYS A 137 -7.11 0.38 -1.84
N ARG A 138 -8.18 -0.32 -1.46
CA ARG A 138 -8.21 -1.78 -1.41
C ARG A 138 -8.10 -2.38 -2.80
N TRP A 139 -8.91 -1.93 -3.76
CA TRP A 139 -8.89 -2.48 -5.11
C TRP A 139 -7.53 -2.31 -5.79
N THR A 140 -6.90 -1.15 -5.67
CA THR A 140 -5.57 -0.91 -6.27
C THR A 140 -4.50 -1.79 -5.64
N ARG A 141 -4.56 -1.97 -4.31
CA ARG A 141 -3.60 -2.79 -3.56
C ARG A 141 -3.76 -4.28 -3.87
N ASP A 142 -4.99 -4.79 -3.90
CA ASP A 142 -5.26 -6.22 -4.05
C ASP A 142 -5.00 -6.70 -5.50
N LEU A 143 -5.04 -5.81 -6.50
CA LEU A 143 -4.65 -6.14 -7.88
C LEU A 143 -3.13 -6.32 -8.05
N ASP A 144 -2.32 -5.59 -7.28
CA ASP A 144 -0.85 -5.65 -7.21
C ASP A 144 -0.11 -5.77 -8.58
N VAL A 145 -0.63 -5.08 -9.60
CA VAL A 145 -0.22 -5.31 -11.01
C VAL A 145 1.16 -4.73 -11.35
N VAL A 146 1.63 -3.78 -10.54
CA VAL A 146 2.77 -2.91 -10.88
C VAL A 146 4.05 -3.34 -10.14
N GLY A 147 3.95 -3.97 -8.97
CA GLY A 147 5.13 -4.43 -8.20
C GLY A 147 5.99 -5.46 -8.97
N GLY A 148 5.39 -6.20 -9.91
CA GLY A 148 6.12 -7.18 -10.74
C GLY A 148 6.96 -6.60 -11.89
N LEU A 149 6.91 -5.29 -12.17
CA LEU A 149 7.61 -4.70 -13.33
C LEU A 149 9.12 -4.49 -13.10
N GLN A 150 9.58 -4.49 -11.84
CA GLN A 150 10.99 -4.31 -11.54
C GLN A 150 11.81 -5.58 -11.83
N LEU A 151 11.18 -6.75 -11.80
CA LEU A 151 11.82 -8.03 -12.16
C LEU A 151 12.01 -8.19 -13.68
N ASP A 152 11.19 -7.52 -14.49
CA ASP A 152 11.26 -7.60 -15.95
C ASP A 152 12.41 -6.73 -16.53
N LEU A 153 13.10 -5.91 -15.71
CA LEU A 153 14.17 -5.01 -16.14
C LEU A 153 15.59 -5.53 -15.86
N ASP A 154 15.74 -6.53 -14.98
CA ASP A 154 17.02 -7.22 -14.72
C ASP A 154 17.21 -8.47 -15.62
N ASP A 155 16.38 -8.60 -16.66
CA ASP A 155 16.10 -9.85 -17.38
C ASP A 155 17.12 -10.22 -18.49
N ASP A 156 18.40 -9.92 -18.30
CA ASP A 156 19.48 -10.45 -19.15
C ASP A 156 20.01 -11.81 -18.66
N GLN A 157 19.35 -12.45 -17.69
CA GLN A 157 19.78 -13.75 -17.16
C GLN A 157 18.68 -14.64 -16.57
N ILE A 158 17.59 -14.92 -17.30
CA ILE A 158 16.61 -15.94 -16.86
C ILE A 158 16.95 -17.36 -17.37
N ASN A 159 17.05 -18.28 -16.39
CA ASN A 159 17.02 -19.73 -16.55
C ASN A 159 15.73 -20.23 -17.24
N LEU A 160 15.87 -21.23 -18.10
CA LEU A 160 14.82 -21.84 -18.94
C LEU A 160 13.57 -22.37 -18.19
N GLU A 161 13.61 -22.54 -16.87
CA GLU A 161 12.47 -23.02 -16.07
C GLU A 161 11.49 -21.92 -15.63
N ALA A 162 11.90 -20.64 -15.60
CA ALA A 162 11.00 -19.53 -15.26
C ALA A 162 10.13 -19.06 -16.45
N ALA A 163 10.50 -19.43 -17.68
CA ALA A 163 9.79 -19.03 -18.90
C ALA A 163 8.34 -19.56 -18.99
N ASP A 164 8.04 -20.70 -18.36
CA ASP A 164 6.68 -21.28 -18.35
C ASP A 164 5.76 -20.61 -17.31
N VAL A 165 6.32 -20.11 -16.20
CA VAL A 165 5.60 -19.29 -15.21
C VAL A 165 5.30 -17.90 -15.78
N VAL A 166 6.24 -17.30 -16.50
CA VAL A 166 6.06 -16.02 -17.20
C VAL A 166 4.97 -16.10 -18.28
N LYS A 167 4.87 -17.22 -19.02
CA LYS A 167 3.82 -17.45 -20.02
C LYS A 167 2.41 -17.61 -19.43
N LYS A 168 2.24 -18.25 -18.26
CA LYS A 168 0.95 -18.32 -17.54
C LYS A 168 0.59 -17.03 -16.80
N SER A 169 1.59 -16.25 -16.37
CA SER A 169 1.41 -14.95 -15.73
C SER A 169 0.88 -13.88 -16.69
N CYS A 170 1.23 -13.98 -17.98
CA CYS A 170 0.90 -12.97 -18.99
C CYS A 170 -0.62 -12.69 -19.17
N PRO A 171 -1.52 -13.69 -19.36
CA PRO A 171 -2.95 -13.43 -19.53
C PRO A 171 -3.63 -12.87 -18.26
N ARG A 172 -3.21 -13.33 -17.07
CA ARG A 172 -3.73 -12.81 -15.80
C ARG A 172 -3.27 -11.37 -15.57
N LYS A 173 -1.98 -11.09 -15.75
CA LYS A 173 -1.40 -9.74 -15.65
C LYS A 173 -2.10 -8.77 -16.62
N GLU A 174 -2.40 -9.21 -17.84
CA GLU A 174 -3.18 -8.44 -18.81
C GLU A 174 -4.59 -8.08 -18.30
N GLN A 175 -5.34 -9.04 -17.75
CA GLN A 175 -6.66 -8.75 -17.18
C GLN A 175 -6.57 -7.80 -15.99
N LEU A 176 -5.56 -7.98 -15.13
CA LEU A 176 -5.35 -7.12 -13.98
C LEU A 176 -5.03 -5.68 -14.39
N VAL A 177 -4.18 -5.45 -15.41
CA VAL A 177 -3.92 -4.09 -15.93
C VAL A 177 -5.20 -3.49 -16.51
N LYS A 178 -5.99 -4.27 -17.25
CA LYS A 178 -7.28 -3.81 -17.79
C LYS A 178 -8.28 -3.40 -16.72
N VAL A 179 -8.33 -4.13 -15.61
CA VAL A 179 -9.16 -3.78 -14.45
C VAL A 179 -8.62 -2.51 -13.79
N LEU A 180 -7.31 -2.41 -13.59
CA LEU A 180 -6.68 -1.23 -13.00
C LEU A 180 -6.93 0.04 -13.85
N ASP A 181 -6.75 -0.04 -15.16
CA ASP A 181 -7.13 1.02 -16.12
C ASP A 181 -8.62 1.40 -15.98
N SER A 182 -9.51 0.41 -15.87
CA SER A 182 -10.94 0.67 -15.67
C SER A 182 -11.24 1.38 -14.34
N ILE A 183 -10.55 1.02 -13.26
CA ILE A 183 -10.64 1.70 -11.95
C ILE A 183 -10.18 3.15 -12.08
N LEU A 184 -9.01 3.38 -12.69
CA LEU A 184 -8.44 4.72 -12.83
C LEU A 184 -9.31 5.62 -13.71
N ARG A 185 -9.96 5.08 -14.75
CA ARG A 185 -10.92 5.82 -15.59
C ARG A 185 -12.21 6.23 -14.87
N VAL A 186 -12.56 5.59 -13.75
CA VAL A 186 -13.70 5.99 -12.91
C VAL A 186 -13.35 7.21 -12.07
N VAL A 187 -12.12 7.28 -11.56
CA VAL A 187 -11.73 8.24 -10.50
C VAL A 187 -10.86 9.38 -10.99
N GLY A 188 -10.24 9.24 -12.16
CA GLY A 188 -9.17 10.12 -12.61
C GLY A 188 -9.20 10.43 -14.10
N PRO A 189 -8.34 11.37 -14.51
CA PRO A 189 -8.22 11.80 -15.88
C PRO A 189 -7.52 10.73 -16.73
N VAL A 190 -7.83 10.73 -18.03
CA VAL A 190 -7.16 9.93 -19.05
C VAL A 190 -6.09 10.79 -19.70
N ASP A 191 -4.89 10.25 -19.86
CA ASP A 191 -3.88 10.89 -20.68
C ASP A 191 -4.25 10.75 -22.16
N CYS A 192 -4.60 11.88 -22.77
CA CYS A 192 -4.93 12.00 -24.18
C CYS A 192 -3.71 12.34 -25.07
N THR A 193 -2.51 12.46 -24.50
CA THR A 193 -1.31 12.79 -25.27
C THR A 193 -0.87 11.61 -26.15
N ILE A 194 -0.55 11.93 -27.40
CA ILE A 194 -0.01 10.98 -28.37
C ILE A 194 1.37 11.50 -28.75
N GLU A 195 2.41 10.90 -28.18
CA GLU A 195 3.78 11.23 -28.56
C GLU A 195 4.09 10.61 -29.95
N PRO A 196 4.60 11.40 -30.91
CA PRO A 196 4.83 10.93 -32.28
C PRO A 196 5.92 9.86 -32.40
N ASP A 197 6.83 9.77 -31.42
CA ASP A 197 8.00 8.89 -31.43
C ASP A 197 7.87 7.67 -30.49
N THR A 198 6.75 7.48 -29.79
CA THR A 198 6.54 6.21 -29.06
C THR A 198 6.23 5.13 -30.10
N PRO A 199 7.05 4.07 -30.23
CA PRO A 199 6.68 2.95 -31.07
C PRO A 199 5.29 2.47 -30.65
N LEU A 200 4.39 2.28 -31.63
CA LEU A 200 3.19 1.47 -31.46
C LEU A 200 3.57 0.00 -31.22
N ASP A 201 4.50 -0.27 -30.31
CA ASP A 201 4.80 -1.61 -29.86
C ASP A 201 3.56 -2.09 -29.12
N THR A 202 2.71 -2.81 -29.86
CA THR A 202 1.29 -3.02 -29.55
C THR A 202 1.03 -3.87 -28.31
N ASP A 203 2.08 -4.47 -27.76
CA ASP A 203 1.98 -5.52 -26.74
C ASP A 203 2.32 -5.05 -25.32
N ARG A 204 2.84 -3.82 -25.16
CA ARG A 204 3.16 -3.29 -23.82
C ARG A 204 1.92 -2.74 -23.12
N LEU A 205 1.61 -3.30 -21.95
CA LEU A 205 0.47 -2.91 -21.12
C LEU A 205 0.71 -1.65 -20.26
N ILE A 206 1.99 -1.34 -19.98
CA ILE A 206 2.41 -0.16 -19.22
C ILE A 206 3.53 0.52 -20.02
N ILE A 207 3.29 1.76 -20.43
CA ILE A 207 4.20 2.56 -21.25
C ILE A 207 4.94 3.52 -20.31
N SER A 208 6.23 3.27 -20.08
CA SER A 208 7.08 4.19 -19.33
C SER A 208 7.35 5.44 -20.15
N ARG A 209 7.02 6.61 -19.59
CA ARG A 209 7.28 7.93 -20.19
C ARG A 209 8.65 8.42 -19.76
N LYS A 210 9.15 9.43 -20.47
CA LYS A 210 10.41 10.08 -20.14
C LYS A 210 10.37 10.57 -18.69
N GLU A 211 11.41 10.22 -17.94
CA GLU A 211 11.62 10.68 -16.56
C GLU A 211 11.57 12.21 -16.48
N TRP A 212 10.77 12.72 -15.55
CA TRP A 212 10.77 14.12 -15.21
C TRP A 212 11.85 14.39 -14.14
N ASN A 213 12.95 14.98 -14.60
CA ASN A 213 14.14 15.21 -13.81
C ASN A 213 14.46 16.71 -13.80
N LEU A 214 14.43 17.31 -12.60
CA LEU A 214 14.74 18.73 -12.39
C LEU A 214 16.18 18.97 -11.94
N ARG A 215 17.04 17.94 -11.92
CA ARG A 215 18.44 18.09 -11.55
C ARG A 215 19.17 18.95 -12.57
N ASP A 216 19.96 19.89 -12.06
CA ASP A 216 20.91 20.62 -12.90
C ASP A 216 22.07 19.69 -13.30
N THR A 217 22.32 19.58 -14.60
CA THR A 217 23.37 18.72 -15.17
C THR A 217 24.79 19.06 -14.70
N THR A 218 25.00 20.24 -14.11
CA THR A 218 26.31 20.70 -13.63
C THR A 218 26.63 20.30 -12.19
N THR A 219 25.64 19.90 -11.40
CA THR A 219 25.82 19.68 -9.95
C THR A 219 25.86 18.18 -9.66
N SER A 220 26.99 17.72 -9.12
CA SER A 220 27.13 16.33 -8.67
C SER A 220 26.30 16.10 -7.40
N SER A 221 25.63 14.94 -7.33
CA SER A 221 24.97 14.50 -6.09
C SER A 221 25.99 14.32 -4.97
N GLU A 222 25.60 14.75 -3.77
CA GLU A 222 26.35 14.47 -2.55
C GLU A 222 26.26 12.99 -2.20
N GLN A 223 27.34 12.42 -1.69
CA GLN A 223 27.42 11.00 -1.35
C GLN A 223 26.88 10.75 0.07
N THR A 224 25.64 11.18 0.33
CA THR A 224 25.04 11.21 1.67
C THR A 224 24.98 9.82 2.29
N TYR A 225 24.53 8.79 1.57
CA TYR A 225 24.43 7.44 2.14
C TYR A 225 25.79 6.79 2.42
N ALA A 226 26.83 7.12 1.65
CA ALA A 226 28.19 6.68 1.96
C ALA A 226 28.64 7.23 3.32
N SER A 227 28.28 8.48 3.65
CA SER A 227 28.56 9.09 4.95
C SER A 227 27.76 8.48 6.11
N VAL A 228 26.56 7.95 5.84
CA VAL A 228 25.80 7.14 6.81
C VAL A 228 26.52 5.82 7.05
N PHE A 229 26.90 5.13 5.98
CA PHE A 229 27.52 3.80 6.04
C PHE A 229 28.83 3.80 6.83
N ASN A 230 29.64 4.87 6.69
CA ASN A 230 30.88 5.03 7.45
C ASN A 230 30.73 5.86 8.74
N SER A 231 29.50 6.23 9.12
CA SER A 231 29.17 7.05 10.31
C SER A 231 29.75 8.48 10.35
N SER A 232 30.39 8.97 9.28
CA SER A 232 30.89 10.36 9.21
C SER A 232 29.77 11.40 9.09
N ILE A 233 28.56 10.97 8.75
CA ILE A 233 27.39 11.86 8.66
C ILE A 233 27.12 12.60 9.97
N PHE A 234 27.39 11.97 11.13
CA PHE A 234 27.09 12.56 12.44
C PHE A 234 27.97 13.78 12.75
N GLU A 235 29.25 13.71 12.38
CA GLU A 235 30.17 14.85 12.48
C GLU A 235 29.81 15.93 11.46
N THR A 236 29.41 15.55 10.26
CA THR A 236 29.00 16.49 9.21
C THR A 236 27.71 17.24 9.58
N ALA A 237 26.76 16.55 10.22
CA ALA A 237 25.46 17.10 10.62
C ALA A 237 25.53 17.98 11.88
N PHE A 238 26.28 17.54 12.90
CA PHE A 238 26.22 18.12 14.25
C PHE A 238 27.59 18.49 14.84
N GLY A 239 28.69 18.30 14.10
CA GLY A 239 30.03 18.48 14.64
C GLY A 239 30.32 17.52 15.79
N LYS A 240 30.93 18.04 16.86
CA LYS A 240 31.28 17.24 18.06
C LYS A 240 30.10 16.95 19.00
N ASP A 241 28.92 17.52 18.74
CA ASP A 241 27.77 17.49 19.65
C ASP A 241 26.76 16.36 19.34
N SER A 242 27.17 15.32 18.62
CA SER A 242 26.28 14.24 18.15
C SER A 242 25.58 13.49 19.30
N THR A 243 26.17 13.36 20.49
CA THR A 243 25.52 12.75 21.67
C THR A 243 24.40 13.61 22.27
N SER A 244 24.36 14.91 21.95
CA SER A 244 23.31 15.82 22.41
C SER A 244 21.98 15.56 21.69
N ILE A 245 22.01 15.13 20.42
CA ILE A 245 20.80 15.09 19.59
C ILE A 245 19.77 14.08 20.09
N SER A 246 20.18 12.91 20.59
CA SER A 246 19.26 11.91 21.13
C SER A 246 18.44 12.47 22.30
N SER A 247 19.03 13.38 23.09
CA SER A 247 18.34 14.06 24.22
C SER A 247 17.34 15.14 23.78
N GLN A 248 17.35 15.49 22.49
CA GLN A 248 16.42 16.40 21.86
C GLN A 248 15.17 15.70 21.33
N PHE A 249 15.15 14.37 21.33
CA PHE A 249 13.99 13.56 21.00
C PHE A 249 13.49 12.83 22.25
N ARG A 250 12.18 12.59 22.31
CA ARG A 250 11.55 11.73 23.33
C ARG A 250 10.47 10.87 22.69
N VAL A 251 10.25 9.68 23.24
CA VAL A 251 9.15 8.81 22.82
C VAL A 251 7.86 9.33 23.44
N ILE A 252 6.85 9.58 22.62
CA ILE A 252 5.52 10.04 23.07
C ILE A 252 4.44 8.95 22.93
N GLU A 253 4.69 7.94 22.10
CA GLU A 253 3.81 6.79 21.96
C GLU A 253 4.61 5.59 21.42
N THR A 254 4.27 4.39 21.87
CA THR A 254 4.74 3.14 21.28
C THR A 254 3.55 2.22 21.07
N ILE A 255 3.26 1.91 19.82
CA ILE A 255 2.21 0.98 19.43
C ILE A 255 2.86 -0.39 19.21
N PRO A 256 2.53 -1.41 20.02
CA PRO A 256 3.04 -2.77 19.81
C PRO A 256 2.72 -3.27 18.39
N GLY A 257 3.63 -4.04 17.79
CA GLY A 257 3.49 -4.50 16.40
C GLY A 257 2.14 -5.18 16.12
N LEU A 258 1.70 -6.07 17.01
CA LEU A 258 0.41 -6.77 16.92
C LEU A 258 -0.82 -5.85 16.98
N GLN A 259 -0.68 -4.66 17.56
CA GLN A 259 -1.76 -3.67 17.71
C GLN A 259 -1.75 -2.61 16.60
N ARG A 260 -0.71 -2.59 15.76
CA ARG A 260 -0.70 -1.76 14.55
C ARG A 260 -1.84 -2.18 13.63
N LYS A 261 -2.26 -1.26 12.75
CA LYS A 261 -3.31 -1.49 11.76
C LYS A 261 -2.74 -1.20 10.36
N PRO A 262 -2.41 -2.23 9.56
CA PRO A 262 -2.48 -3.66 9.89
C PRO A 262 -1.42 -4.10 10.91
N PRO A 263 -1.59 -5.28 11.56
CA PRO A 263 -0.58 -5.84 12.45
C PRO A 263 0.77 -5.99 11.77
N ASN A 264 1.85 -5.85 12.54
CA ASN A 264 3.22 -5.82 12.05
C ASN A 264 4.15 -6.58 12.99
N LEU A 265 5.27 -7.08 12.47
CA LEU A 265 6.28 -7.76 13.28
C LEU A 265 7.00 -6.80 14.23
N HIS A 266 7.03 -5.50 13.90
CA HIS A 266 7.76 -4.49 14.66
C HIS A 266 6.84 -3.39 15.21
N PRO A 267 7.15 -2.82 16.39
CA PRO A 267 6.37 -1.72 16.95
C PRO A 267 6.44 -0.45 16.09
N ALA A 268 5.48 0.44 16.26
CA ALA A 268 5.57 1.80 15.77
C ALA A 268 5.91 2.72 16.95
N ILE A 269 7.09 3.31 16.95
CA ILE A 269 7.57 4.21 18.00
C ILE A 269 7.51 5.64 17.45
N LEU A 270 6.72 6.50 18.10
CA LEU A 270 6.57 7.90 17.72
C LEU A 270 7.49 8.76 18.61
N TYR A 271 8.39 9.49 17.96
CA TYR A 271 9.32 10.40 18.61
C TYR A 271 8.89 11.86 18.39
N ALA A 272 8.94 12.67 19.44
CA ALA A 272 8.77 14.11 19.35
C ALA A 272 10.11 14.82 19.54
N SER A 273 10.42 15.80 18.69
CA SER A 273 11.56 16.70 18.88
C SER A 273 11.21 17.86 19.82
N LYS A 274 12.24 18.54 20.32
CA LYS A 274 12.14 19.88 20.90
C LYS A 274 12.25 20.93 19.79
N ASP A 275 11.81 22.15 20.08
CA ASP A 275 11.91 23.24 19.10
C ASP A 275 13.35 23.44 18.64
N ASN A 276 13.53 23.55 17.32
CA ASN A 276 14.81 23.78 16.67
C ASN A 276 15.84 22.65 16.83
N THR A 277 15.41 21.44 17.20
CA THR A 277 16.28 20.24 17.18
C THR A 277 16.98 20.09 15.83
N ILE A 278 16.24 20.30 14.75
CA ILE A 278 16.78 20.49 13.40
C ILE A 278 16.40 21.91 12.98
N SER A 279 17.39 22.77 12.79
CA SER A 279 17.16 24.19 12.51
C SER A 279 17.21 24.45 11.01
N LEU A 280 16.07 24.88 10.46
CA LEU A 280 15.99 25.34 9.07
C LEU A 280 16.45 26.80 9.00
N ILE A 281 17.49 27.08 8.21
CA ILE A 281 18.07 28.43 8.11
C ILE A 281 17.14 29.32 7.27
N PRO A 282 16.58 30.42 7.82
CA PRO A 282 15.69 31.28 7.04
C PRO A 282 16.40 31.83 5.79
N ASN A 283 15.72 31.80 4.65
CA ASN A 283 16.22 32.29 3.35
C ASN A 283 17.53 31.63 2.85
N ALA A 284 17.89 30.44 3.33
CA ALA A 284 19.09 29.73 2.86
C ALA A 284 18.97 29.20 1.42
N THR A 285 17.75 29.06 0.91
CA THR A 285 17.48 28.65 -0.46
C THR A 285 16.46 29.58 -1.12
N THR A 286 16.36 29.51 -2.45
CA THR A 286 15.31 30.16 -3.23
C THR A 286 14.52 29.07 -3.93
N PRO A 287 13.42 28.58 -3.33
CA PRO A 287 12.69 27.47 -3.92
C PRO A 287 12.04 27.89 -5.24
N THR A 288 11.97 26.94 -6.17
CA THR A 288 11.23 27.12 -7.44
C THR A 288 10.10 26.12 -7.53
N HIS A 289 9.01 26.49 -8.21
CA HIS A 289 7.83 25.66 -8.36
C HIS A 289 7.61 25.28 -9.82
N HIS A 290 7.42 23.98 -10.05
CA HIS A 290 7.18 23.37 -11.36
C HIS A 290 5.90 22.52 -11.29
N THR A 291 5.07 22.56 -12.33
CA THR A 291 3.88 21.70 -12.46
C THR A 291 4.10 20.69 -13.56
N HIS A 292 3.75 19.42 -13.32
CA HIS A 292 3.93 18.38 -14.33
C HIS A 292 3.02 18.70 -15.53
N PRO A 293 3.53 18.63 -16.78
CA PRO A 293 2.74 19.02 -17.95
C PRO A 293 1.53 18.10 -18.21
N ILE A 294 1.65 16.82 -17.87
CA ILE A 294 0.61 15.79 -18.10
C ILE A 294 -0.08 15.32 -16.80
N VAL A 295 0.67 14.88 -15.79
CA VAL A 295 0.10 14.40 -14.51
C VAL A 295 -0.60 15.54 -13.76
N PRO A 296 -1.94 15.46 -13.56
CA PRO A 296 -2.69 16.60 -13.04
C PRO A 296 -2.40 16.90 -11.58
N ASN A 297 -2.24 18.18 -11.27
CA ASN A 297 -1.94 18.69 -9.92
C ASN A 297 -0.73 18.01 -9.25
N LEU A 298 0.25 17.56 -10.05
CA LEU A 298 1.56 17.16 -9.55
C LEU A 298 2.49 18.37 -9.57
N HIS A 299 2.89 18.81 -8.38
CA HIS A 299 3.77 19.95 -8.16
C HIS A 299 5.14 19.46 -7.67
N LEU A 300 6.21 20.03 -8.21
CA LEU A 300 7.56 19.89 -7.69
C LEU A 300 8.07 21.23 -7.18
N PHE A 301 8.48 21.24 -5.91
CA PHE A 301 9.18 22.37 -5.31
C PHE A 301 10.66 22.02 -5.23
N HIS A 302 11.48 22.68 -6.04
CA HIS A 302 12.91 22.43 -6.11
C HIS A 302 13.68 23.39 -5.19
N SER A 303 14.80 22.92 -4.61
CA SER A 303 15.64 23.69 -3.68
C SER A 303 14.90 24.20 -2.43
N VAL A 304 14.04 23.39 -1.82
CA VAL A 304 13.33 23.78 -0.58
C VAL A 304 14.20 23.61 0.66
N LEU A 305 14.93 22.50 0.75
CA LEU A 305 15.93 22.26 1.79
C LEU A 305 17.33 22.35 1.22
N THR A 306 18.27 22.83 2.03
CA THR A 306 19.70 22.71 1.73
C THR A 306 20.17 21.26 1.92
N SER A 307 21.29 20.87 1.31
CA SER A 307 21.87 19.55 1.58
C SER A 307 22.23 19.37 3.06
N HIS A 308 22.71 20.40 3.74
CA HIS A 308 23.03 20.32 5.16
C HIS A 308 21.80 20.03 6.02
N GLU A 309 20.66 20.68 5.73
CA GLU A 309 19.39 20.40 6.41
C GLU A 309 18.92 18.96 6.15
N CYS A 310 19.03 18.46 4.91
CA CYS A 310 18.74 17.07 4.59
C CYS A 310 19.65 16.10 5.37
N THR A 311 20.95 16.40 5.43
CA THR A 311 21.97 15.64 6.15
C THR A 311 21.67 15.58 7.64
N GLN A 312 21.26 16.69 8.26
CA GLN A 312 20.85 16.73 9.66
C GLN A 312 19.63 15.86 9.94
N ILE A 313 18.63 15.87 9.06
CA ILE A 313 17.45 15.02 9.20
C ILE A 313 17.83 13.53 9.11
N ILE A 314 18.62 13.15 8.10
CA ILE A 314 19.07 11.76 7.94
C ILE A 314 19.89 11.32 9.15
N ALA A 315 20.85 12.13 9.60
CA ALA A 315 21.67 11.83 10.76
C ALA A 315 20.85 11.66 12.04
N ALA A 316 19.87 12.52 12.28
CA ALA A 316 18.96 12.39 13.42
C ALA A 316 18.15 11.08 13.35
N ALA A 317 17.59 10.74 12.18
CA ALA A 317 16.82 9.52 11.99
C ALA A 317 17.68 8.25 12.19
N GLU A 318 18.93 8.25 11.71
CA GLU A 318 19.88 7.15 11.93
C GLU A 318 20.28 7.00 13.41
N ILE A 319 20.46 8.11 14.14
CA ILE A 319 20.74 8.10 15.58
C ILE A 319 19.55 7.57 16.39
N MET A 320 18.34 8.01 16.06
CA MET A 320 17.13 7.54 16.74
C MET A 320 16.78 6.09 16.37
N GLY A 321 17.23 5.65 15.20
CA GLY A 321 17.07 4.30 14.70
C GLY A 321 15.80 4.13 13.88
N PHE A 322 15.94 3.36 12.79
CA PHE A 322 14.79 2.96 11.97
C PHE A 322 14.26 1.59 12.39
N THR A 323 12.94 1.44 12.34
CA THR A 323 12.26 0.16 12.56
C THR A 323 11.71 -0.39 11.24
N PRO A 324 11.96 -1.67 10.88
CA PRO A 324 11.42 -2.23 9.64
C PRO A 324 9.89 -2.22 9.61
N ASP A 325 9.32 -1.97 8.43
CA ASP A 325 7.90 -2.13 8.17
C ASP A 325 7.62 -3.48 7.52
N ALA A 326 7.26 -4.45 8.35
CA ALA A 326 6.99 -5.83 7.94
C ALA A 326 5.59 -6.26 8.43
N PRO A 327 4.52 -5.93 7.68
CA PRO A 327 3.16 -6.32 8.03
C PRO A 327 3.03 -7.84 8.17
N ILE A 328 2.30 -8.30 9.19
CA ILE A 328 2.02 -9.72 9.37
C ILE A 328 1.01 -10.15 8.30
N ARG A 329 1.41 -11.14 7.50
CA ARG A 329 0.58 -11.73 6.45
C ARG A 329 0.03 -13.09 6.88
N ALA A 330 -0.90 -13.63 6.09
CA ALA A 330 -1.46 -14.95 6.33
C ALA A 330 -0.38 -16.05 6.20
N PRO A 331 -0.55 -17.21 6.86
CA PRO A 331 0.38 -18.34 6.74
C PRO A 331 0.57 -18.74 5.27
N GLY A 332 1.82 -18.80 4.80
CA GLY A 332 2.17 -19.14 3.41
C GLY A 332 2.49 -17.95 2.51
N GLU A 333 2.25 -16.70 2.93
CA GLU A 333 2.72 -15.50 2.22
C GLU A 333 4.11 -15.07 2.69
N GLU A 334 4.99 -14.70 1.76
CA GLU A 334 6.30 -14.14 2.08
C GLU A 334 6.18 -12.73 2.72
N SER A 335 6.88 -12.53 3.82
CA SER A 335 6.97 -11.22 4.48
C SER A 335 7.93 -10.31 3.70
N SER A 336 7.40 -9.26 3.06
CA SER A 336 8.21 -8.22 2.42
C SER A 336 8.47 -7.06 3.38
N ILE A 337 9.72 -6.60 3.48
CA ILE A 337 10.06 -5.34 4.15
C ILE A 337 9.82 -4.21 3.15
N LEU A 338 8.81 -3.39 3.41
CA LEU A 338 8.41 -2.30 2.50
C LEU A 338 9.38 -1.11 2.59
N ALA A 339 9.71 -0.71 3.82
CA ALA A 339 10.63 0.36 4.15
C ALA A 339 11.12 0.19 5.59
N HIS A 340 12.13 0.94 5.99
CA HIS A 340 12.39 1.18 7.41
C HIS A 340 11.88 2.56 7.81
N ASN A 341 11.22 2.66 8.96
CA ASN A 341 10.46 3.83 9.38
C ASN A 341 11.07 4.46 10.64
N PHE A 342 11.15 5.78 10.63
CA PHE A 342 11.29 6.61 11.82
C PHE A 342 10.09 7.56 11.85
N TYR A 343 9.21 7.40 12.84
CA TYR A 343 8.03 8.26 13.00
C TYR A 343 8.39 9.45 13.87
N TRP A 344 8.34 10.63 13.27
CA TRP A 344 8.73 11.88 13.88
C TRP A 344 7.52 12.81 13.95
N VAL A 345 7.09 13.17 15.16
CA VAL A 345 6.19 14.30 15.36
C VAL A 345 7.04 15.55 15.47
N ALA A 346 7.14 16.26 14.36
CA ALA A 346 8.00 17.42 14.20
C ALA A 346 7.59 18.56 15.14
N ASP A 347 8.59 19.28 15.62
CA ASP A 347 8.39 20.45 16.47
C ASP A 347 7.75 21.60 15.66
N PRO A 348 6.96 22.47 16.33
CA PRO A 348 6.32 23.60 15.69
C PRO A 348 7.27 24.53 14.94
N ALA A 349 8.49 24.76 15.47
CA ALA A 349 9.47 25.64 14.83
C ALA A 349 9.92 25.08 13.47
N PHE A 350 10.28 23.80 13.40
CA PHE A 350 10.61 23.13 12.13
C PHE A 350 9.44 23.22 11.13
N CYS A 351 8.21 22.89 11.56
CA CYS A 351 7.04 22.90 10.68
C CYS A 351 6.73 24.29 10.14
N THR A 352 6.85 25.33 10.98
CA THR A 352 6.60 26.73 10.59
C THR A 352 7.63 27.18 9.56
N ASN A 353 8.92 26.97 9.83
CA ASN A 353 9.99 27.37 8.91
C ASN A 353 9.91 26.65 7.56
N LEU A 354 9.54 25.35 7.56
CA LEU A 354 9.33 24.62 6.31
C LEU A 354 8.10 25.13 5.57
N TRP A 355 7.00 25.38 6.28
CA TRP A 355 5.77 25.92 5.69
C TRP A 355 6.00 27.28 5.06
N ASP A 356 6.69 28.20 5.72
CA ASP A 356 6.98 29.54 5.19
C ASP A 356 7.72 29.50 3.84
N ARG A 357 8.58 28.49 3.63
CA ARG A 357 9.27 28.29 2.34
C ARG A 357 8.36 27.81 1.22
N VAL A 358 7.29 27.08 1.53
CA VAL A 358 6.47 26.36 0.52
C VAL A 358 5.05 26.90 0.38
N ALA A 359 4.51 27.58 1.39
CA ALA A 359 3.16 28.13 1.41
C ALA A 359 2.83 28.98 0.17
N PRO A 360 3.76 29.78 -0.41
CA PRO A 360 3.49 30.51 -1.65
C PRO A 360 3.17 29.63 -2.88
N PHE A 361 3.59 28.36 -2.87
CA PHE A 361 3.41 27.42 -3.99
C PHE A 361 2.27 26.41 -3.75
N VAL A 362 1.76 26.34 -2.53
CA VAL A 362 0.65 25.46 -2.16
C VAL A 362 -0.68 26.15 -2.51
N PRO A 363 -1.64 25.46 -3.15
CA PRO A 363 -2.97 26.01 -3.37
C PRO A 363 -3.60 26.47 -2.05
N SER A 364 -3.80 27.77 -1.89
CA SER A 364 -4.34 28.33 -0.63
C SER A 364 -5.80 27.97 -0.39
N ASN A 365 -6.56 27.66 -1.46
CA ASN A 365 -7.95 27.23 -1.41
C ASN A 365 -8.24 26.19 -2.50
N ILE A 366 -8.95 25.12 -2.15
CA ILE A 366 -9.44 24.10 -3.08
C ILE A 366 -10.91 23.85 -2.79
N ASN A 367 -11.79 24.18 -3.74
CA ASN A 367 -13.23 23.97 -3.59
C ASN A 367 -13.81 24.55 -2.27
N GLY A 368 -13.30 25.71 -1.83
CA GLY A 368 -13.71 26.34 -0.57
C GLY A 368 -12.96 25.87 0.68
N GLN A 369 -12.11 24.86 0.58
CA GLN A 369 -11.28 24.32 1.66
C GLN A 369 -9.95 25.09 1.70
N ASN A 370 -9.64 25.76 2.83
CA ASN A 370 -8.41 26.54 2.95
C ASN A 370 -7.25 25.70 3.45
N ALA A 371 -6.04 25.92 2.92
CA ALA A 371 -4.83 25.31 3.43
C ALA A 371 -4.49 25.84 4.83
N ARG A 372 -4.01 24.94 5.71
CA ARG A 372 -3.74 25.23 7.12
C ARG A 372 -2.29 24.99 7.54
N GLY A 373 -1.52 24.24 6.74
CA GLY A 373 -0.13 23.95 7.00
C GLY A 373 0.22 22.50 6.69
N LEU A 374 1.38 22.06 7.18
CA LEU A 374 1.81 20.67 7.09
C LEU A 374 1.34 19.88 8.32
N ASN A 375 1.04 18.61 8.12
CA ASN A 375 0.85 17.68 9.22
C ASN A 375 2.17 17.53 9.99
N ARG A 376 2.13 17.59 11.32
CA ARG A 376 3.33 17.43 12.16
C ARG A 376 3.83 15.98 12.21
N ARG A 377 3.02 15.00 11.80
CA ARG A 377 3.42 13.59 11.76
C ARG A 377 4.22 13.27 10.50
N PHE A 378 5.52 13.37 10.61
CA PHE A 378 6.50 13.05 9.59
C PHE A 378 6.84 11.56 9.63
N ARG A 379 6.83 10.92 8.48
CA ARG A 379 7.28 9.53 8.29
C ARG A 379 8.58 9.56 7.51
N VAL A 380 9.70 9.39 8.20
CA VAL A 380 11.00 9.29 7.55
C VAL A 380 11.20 7.84 7.15
N TYR A 381 11.41 7.61 5.85
CA TYR A 381 11.58 6.31 5.26
C TYR A 381 13.01 6.12 4.78
N ARG A 382 13.55 4.93 5.02
CA ARG A 382 14.78 4.43 4.39
C ARG A 382 14.46 3.19 3.54
N TYR A 383 14.64 3.33 2.23
CA TYR A 383 14.54 2.24 1.26
C TYR A 383 15.94 1.76 0.91
N VAL A 384 16.18 0.46 1.10
CA VAL A 384 17.42 -0.23 0.69
C VAL A 384 17.10 -1.16 -0.48
N PRO A 385 18.10 -1.66 -1.25
CA PRO A 385 17.84 -2.52 -2.39
C PRO A 385 16.94 -3.71 -2.06
N GLY A 386 15.91 -3.92 -2.87
CA GLY A 386 14.85 -4.91 -2.64
C GLY A 386 13.63 -4.40 -1.86
N ALA A 387 13.71 -3.21 -1.25
CA ALA A 387 12.55 -2.54 -0.67
C ALA A 387 11.83 -1.72 -1.75
N GLU A 388 10.54 -2.00 -1.96
CA GLU A 388 9.66 -1.27 -2.86
C GLU A 388 8.43 -0.76 -2.12
N TYR A 389 7.91 0.39 -2.57
CA TYR A 389 6.59 0.85 -2.14
C TYR A 389 5.60 0.71 -3.29
N ARG A 390 4.84 -0.38 -3.26
CA ARG A 390 3.91 -0.80 -4.32
C ARG A 390 2.91 0.29 -4.72
N ALA A 391 2.36 0.16 -5.92
CA ALA A 391 1.36 1.09 -6.44
C ALA A 391 0.14 1.19 -5.50
N HIS A 392 -0.20 2.40 -5.08
CA HIS A 392 -1.26 2.65 -4.11
C HIS A 392 -1.86 4.05 -4.26
N ILE A 393 -2.98 4.25 -3.57
CA ILE A 393 -3.63 5.54 -3.38
C ILE A 393 -3.48 5.94 -1.92
N ASP A 394 -3.06 7.18 -1.70
CA ASP A 394 -2.83 7.70 -0.36
C ASP A 394 -4.13 8.07 0.38
N GLY A 395 -4.27 7.54 1.59
CA GLY A 395 -5.39 7.87 2.47
C GLY A 395 -5.26 9.27 3.07
N ALA A 396 -6.40 9.92 3.33
CA ALA A 396 -6.46 11.19 4.05
C ALA A 396 -6.04 11.02 5.53
N TRP A 397 -5.45 12.06 6.12
CA TRP A 397 -5.02 12.06 7.51
C TRP A 397 -5.39 13.38 8.21
N PRO A 398 -5.95 13.37 9.43
CA PRO A 398 -6.24 14.59 10.18
C PRO A 398 -4.95 15.26 10.71
N PRO A 399 -4.98 16.54 11.11
CA PRO A 399 -3.84 17.17 11.79
C PRO A 399 -3.44 16.33 13.00
N SER A 400 -2.16 16.00 13.14
CA SER A 400 -1.67 15.27 14.30
C SER A 400 -0.90 16.19 15.24
N GLY A 401 -1.02 15.92 16.55
CA GLY A 401 -0.51 16.78 17.60
C GLY A 401 0.08 16.02 18.78
N ILE A 402 0.36 16.76 19.85
CA ILE A 402 0.83 16.23 21.13
C ILE A 402 -0.01 16.90 22.21
N ASP A 403 -0.56 16.11 23.11
CA ASP A 403 -1.27 16.63 24.28
C ASP A 403 -0.29 17.38 25.19
N PRO A 404 -0.49 18.68 25.48
CA PRO A 404 0.45 19.47 26.25
C PRO A 404 0.48 19.11 27.74
N VAL A 405 -0.48 18.32 28.23
CA VAL A 405 -0.59 17.89 29.64
C VAL A 405 -0.04 16.48 29.81
N THR A 406 -0.45 15.54 28.96
CA THR A 406 -0.04 14.12 29.10
C THR A 406 1.22 13.77 28.31
N ASP A 407 1.69 14.67 27.43
CA ASP A 407 2.83 14.46 26.54
C ASP A 407 2.68 13.23 25.62
N THR A 408 1.44 12.94 25.22
CA THR A 408 1.08 11.80 24.37
C THR A 408 0.61 12.24 22.99
N TYR A 409 0.76 11.36 22.00
CA TYR A 409 0.31 11.60 20.63
C TYR A 409 -1.21 11.84 20.54
N ILE A 410 -1.62 12.82 19.73
CA ILE A 410 -3.01 13.06 19.34
C ILE A 410 -3.15 12.75 17.85
N TYR A 411 -4.02 11.79 17.53
CA TYR A 411 -4.29 11.39 16.15
C TYR A 411 -4.93 12.51 15.33
N ASP A 412 -5.99 13.13 15.88
CA ASP A 412 -6.74 14.24 15.28
C ASP A 412 -6.77 15.43 16.27
N ASP A 413 -5.89 16.40 16.01
CA ASP A 413 -5.71 17.65 16.74
C ASP A 413 -6.42 18.82 16.03
N SER A 414 -7.52 18.51 15.32
CA SER A 414 -8.32 19.54 14.66
C SER A 414 -8.89 20.53 15.68
N PRO A 415 -8.90 21.84 15.40
CA PRO A 415 -9.57 22.80 16.24
C PRO A 415 -11.06 22.45 16.40
N LYS A 416 -11.60 22.59 17.63
CA LYS A 416 -13.01 22.29 17.91
C LYS A 416 -13.93 23.09 16.99
N GLY A 417 -14.81 22.39 16.27
CA GLY A 417 -15.76 23.00 15.33
C GLY A 417 -15.17 23.39 13.98
N SER A 418 -13.89 23.09 13.72
CA SER A 418 -13.21 23.32 12.44
C SER A 418 -12.39 22.08 12.07
N PRO A 419 -13.06 20.98 11.64
CA PRO A 419 -12.37 19.74 11.30
C PRO A 419 -11.43 19.97 10.11
N GLN A 420 -10.30 19.28 10.13
CA GLN A 420 -9.29 19.35 9.08
C GLN A 420 -8.95 17.96 8.57
N SER A 421 -8.49 17.89 7.33
CA SER A 421 -7.98 16.66 6.73
C SER A 421 -6.93 17.01 5.69
N SER A 422 -5.99 16.10 5.45
CA SER A 422 -5.07 16.28 4.34
C SER A 422 -5.74 16.03 2.99
N LEU A 423 -5.33 16.83 1.99
CA LEU A 423 -5.72 16.68 0.59
C LEU A 423 -4.52 16.49 -0.35
N PHE A 424 -3.29 16.77 0.11
CA PHE A 424 -2.07 16.59 -0.68
C PHE A 424 -1.04 15.80 0.11
N THR A 425 -0.48 14.77 -0.53
CA THR A 425 0.71 14.09 -0.05
C THR A 425 1.87 15.05 -0.29
N PHE A 426 2.78 15.12 0.66
CA PHE A 426 3.95 15.99 0.62
C PHE A 426 5.20 15.14 0.87
N LEU A 427 5.85 14.74 -0.22
CA LEU A 427 7.05 13.90 -0.21
C LEU A 427 8.31 14.75 -0.32
N ILE A 428 9.16 14.71 0.69
CA ILE A 428 10.44 15.42 0.73
C ILE A 428 11.55 14.44 0.40
N TYR A 429 12.35 14.71 -0.63
CA TYR A 429 13.50 13.90 -1.01
C TYR A 429 14.73 14.36 -0.23
N LEU A 430 15.34 13.47 0.56
CA LEU A 430 16.47 13.83 1.44
C LEU A 430 17.84 13.47 0.85
N ASN A 431 17.88 12.64 -0.18
CA ASN A 431 19.09 12.26 -0.91
C ASN A 431 18.71 11.85 -2.34
N ASP A 432 19.69 11.69 -3.22
CA ASP A 432 19.43 11.46 -4.65
C ASP A 432 20.57 10.75 -5.43
N GLU A 433 21.53 10.19 -4.71
CA GLU A 433 22.73 9.47 -5.18
C GLU A 433 22.47 7.97 -5.40
N PHE A 434 21.33 7.63 -6.00
CA PHE A 434 20.94 6.24 -6.28
C PHE A 434 20.38 6.07 -7.69
N ASP A 435 20.54 4.84 -8.20
CA ASP A 435 19.91 4.37 -9.43
C ASP A 435 18.48 3.86 -9.13
N ALA A 436 17.58 4.06 -10.10
CA ALA A 436 16.14 3.90 -9.93
C ALA A 436 15.59 4.81 -8.80
N GLY A 437 14.62 4.32 -8.01
CA GLY A 437 14.09 5.04 -6.86
C GLY A 437 13.09 6.14 -7.20
N GLU A 438 12.54 6.18 -8.42
CA GLU A 438 11.58 7.19 -8.86
C GLU A 438 10.27 7.13 -8.06
N THR A 439 9.62 8.28 -7.90
CA THR A 439 8.19 8.31 -7.57
C THR A 439 7.44 8.26 -8.89
N THR A 440 6.78 7.13 -9.20
CA THR A 440 6.16 6.92 -10.51
C THR A 440 4.64 7.00 -10.40
N PHE A 441 4.02 7.83 -11.23
CA PHE A 441 2.57 8.01 -11.29
C PHE A 441 1.97 7.28 -12.50
N PHE A 442 0.77 6.74 -12.37
CA PHE A 442 0.11 5.97 -13.42
C PHE A 442 -1.19 6.60 -13.86
N LEU A 443 -1.36 6.80 -15.16
CA LEU A 443 -2.60 7.29 -15.77
C LEU A 443 -3.10 6.32 -16.85
N PRO A 444 -4.43 6.18 -17.03
CA PRO A 444 -4.99 5.56 -18.22
C PRO A 444 -4.45 6.23 -19.48
N SER A 445 -3.98 5.46 -20.45
CA SER A 445 -3.64 5.98 -21.77
C SER A 445 -4.90 6.20 -22.62
N VAL A 446 -4.76 6.79 -23.82
CA VAL A 446 -5.85 6.82 -24.82
C VAL A 446 -6.40 5.43 -25.16
N ARG A 447 -5.56 4.40 -25.08
CA ARG A 447 -5.94 3.01 -25.36
C ARG A 447 -6.43 2.36 -24.07
N GLU A 448 -7.67 1.86 -24.08
CA GLU A 448 -8.20 1.09 -22.97
C GLU A 448 -7.35 -0.17 -22.71
N GLY A 449 -7.14 -0.46 -21.42
CA GLY A 449 -6.29 -1.56 -20.99
C GLY A 449 -4.78 -1.27 -21.00
N VAL A 450 -4.37 -0.03 -21.24
CA VAL A 450 -2.96 0.39 -21.23
C VAL A 450 -2.78 1.61 -20.32
N LEU A 451 -1.76 1.56 -19.47
CA LEU A 451 -1.38 2.67 -18.58
C LEU A 451 -0.12 3.37 -19.06
N ASN A 452 -0.03 4.68 -18.83
CA ASN A 452 1.19 5.46 -18.93
C ASN A 452 1.81 5.63 -17.55
N ALA A 453 3.10 5.35 -17.42
CA ALA A 453 3.86 5.54 -16.19
C ALA A 453 4.74 6.81 -16.32
N TYR A 454 4.64 7.73 -15.36
CA TYR A 454 5.37 8.99 -15.32
C TYR A 454 6.36 8.98 -14.15
N PRO A 455 7.63 8.62 -14.38
CA PRO A 455 8.64 8.62 -13.34
C PRO A 455 9.06 10.05 -13.01
N VAL A 456 9.10 10.37 -11.71
CA VAL A 456 9.71 11.59 -11.16
C VAL A 456 11.00 11.22 -10.46
N LYS A 457 12.12 11.83 -10.87
CA LYS A 457 13.40 11.62 -10.22
C LYS A 457 13.47 12.39 -8.90
N PRO A 458 13.80 11.72 -7.79
CA PRO A 458 14.15 12.39 -6.55
C PRO A 458 15.34 13.32 -6.77
N VAL A 459 15.23 14.54 -6.27
CA VAL A 459 16.34 15.49 -6.21
C VAL A 459 16.44 15.98 -4.78
N GLN A 460 17.63 15.91 -4.19
CA GLN A 460 17.82 16.22 -2.78
C GLN A 460 17.30 17.62 -2.44
N GLY A 461 16.59 17.72 -1.32
CA GLY A 461 15.98 18.95 -0.84
C GLY A 461 14.76 19.43 -1.64
N SER A 462 14.33 18.65 -2.64
CA SER A 462 13.11 18.92 -3.40
C SER A 462 11.91 18.17 -2.83
N ILE A 463 10.71 18.61 -3.23
CA ILE A 463 9.45 18.12 -2.71
C ILE A 463 8.52 17.79 -3.86
N ALA A 464 7.90 16.62 -3.81
CA ALA A 464 6.75 16.28 -4.64
C ALA A 464 5.45 16.43 -3.84
N MET A 465 4.55 17.26 -4.35
CA MET A 465 3.23 17.48 -3.78
C MET A 465 2.16 17.10 -4.81
N PHE A 466 1.25 16.20 -4.41
CA PHE A 466 0.20 15.69 -5.30
C PHE A 466 -1.08 15.34 -4.53
N PRO A 467 -2.25 15.39 -5.17
CA PRO A 467 -3.53 15.19 -4.51
C PRO A 467 -3.72 13.76 -4.02
N HIS A 468 -4.38 13.62 -2.88
CA HIS A 468 -4.85 12.37 -2.31
C HIS A 468 -6.08 12.62 -1.43
N GLY A 469 -6.56 11.60 -0.71
CA GLY A 469 -7.56 11.76 0.34
C GLY A 469 -9.00 11.90 -0.13
N GLU A 470 -9.22 12.37 -1.36
CA GLU A 470 -10.49 12.30 -2.08
C GLU A 470 -10.45 11.21 -3.16
N THR A 471 -11.58 10.57 -3.46
CA THR A 471 -11.59 9.55 -4.52
C THR A 471 -11.27 10.17 -5.88
N GLU A 472 -11.91 11.30 -6.21
CA GLU A 472 -11.69 11.98 -7.48
C GLU A 472 -10.34 12.70 -7.48
N GLY A 473 -9.54 12.48 -8.53
CA GLY A 473 -8.24 13.12 -8.69
C GLY A 473 -7.10 12.54 -7.86
N SER A 474 -7.36 11.55 -6.98
CA SER A 474 -6.30 10.79 -6.32
C SER A 474 -5.38 10.11 -7.34
N LEU A 475 -4.08 10.28 -7.19
CA LEU A 475 -3.10 9.72 -8.13
C LEU A 475 -2.59 8.36 -7.66
N LEU A 476 -2.75 7.35 -8.52
CA LEU A 476 -2.08 6.07 -8.34
C LEU A 476 -0.59 6.28 -8.55
N HIS A 477 0.19 5.91 -7.54
CA HIS A 477 1.63 6.09 -7.57
C HIS A 477 2.36 5.01 -6.81
N GLN A 478 3.65 4.87 -7.10
CA GLN A 478 4.55 3.96 -6.40
C GLN A 478 5.89 4.64 -6.09
N GLY A 479 6.62 4.08 -5.14
CA GLY A 479 8.06 4.32 -4.99
C GLY A 479 8.82 3.15 -5.55
N THR A 480 9.42 3.31 -6.73
CA THR A 480 10.29 2.28 -7.34
C THR A 480 11.40 1.91 -6.36
N GLY A 481 11.75 0.63 -6.27
CA GLY A 481 12.85 0.20 -5.40
C GLY A 481 14.18 0.78 -5.87
N VAL A 482 15.08 1.08 -4.94
CA VAL A 482 16.45 1.50 -5.29
C VAL A 482 17.24 0.31 -5.81
N ALA A 483 18.02 0.51 -6.86
CA ALA A 483 18.89 -0.53 -7.38
C ALA A 483 20.08 -0.78 -6.44
N ARG A 484 20.66 -1.98 -6.52
CA ARG A 484 21.94 -2.27 -5.86
C ARG A 484 23.00 -1.35 -6.44
N GLY A 485 23.85 -0.78 -5.59
CA GLY A 485 25.00 -0.03 -6.05
C GLY A 485 25.98 -0.93 -6.82
N LYS A 486 26.87 -0.30 -7.59
CA LYS A 486 28.01 -0.99 -8.24
C LYS A 486 28.82 -1.74 -7.18
N GLU A 487 29.43 -2.89 -7.54
CA GLU A 487 30.10 -3.83 -6.61
C GLU A 487 30.70 -3.16 -5.35
N GLY A 488 30.10 -3.45 -4.19
CA GLY A 488 30.54 -2.96 -2.88
C GLY A 488 30.05 -1.58 -2.45
N SER A 489 29.37 -0.82 -3.32
CA SER A 489 28.84 0.51 -2.98
C SER A 489 27.46 0.41 -2.30
N PRO A 490 27.28 0.98 -1.11
CA PRO A 490 25.98 1.02 -0.44
C PRO A 490 25.02 1.95 -1.21
N SER A 491 23.74 1.57 -1.32
CA SER A 491 22.67 2.37 -1.95
C SER A 491 21.46 2.43 -1.02
N ALA A 492 20.88 3.61 -0.84
CA ALA A 492 19.62 3.79 -0.15
C ALA A 492 18.95 5.10 -0.56
N LYS A 493 17.62 5.13 -0.46
CA LYS A 493 16.79 6.33 -0.63
C LYS A 493 16.18 6.73 0.69
N TYR A 494 16.33 8.00 1.05
CA TYR A 494 15.70 8.64 2.20
C TYR A 494 14.65 9.64 1.74
N ILE A 495 13.43 9.49 2.26
CA ILE A 495 12.35 10.44 2.02
C ILE A 495 11.57 10.70 3.29
N ILE A 496 10.90 11.84 3.35
CA ILE A 496 9.87 12.10 4.33
C ILE A 496 8.52 12.09 3.63
N ARG A 497 7.53 11.43 4.22
CA ARG A 497 6.13 11.67 3.90
C ARG A 497 5.43 12.40 5.04
N THR A 498 4.90 13.57 4.70
CA THR A 498 3.85 14.25 5.46
C THR A 498 2.73 14.64 4.49
N ASP A 499 1.82 15.50 4.91
CA ASP A 499 0.62 15.84 4.15
C ASP A 499 0.28 17.33 4.36
N VAL A 500 -0.35 17.97 3.37
CA VAL A 500 -0.86 19.35 3.50
C VAL A 500 -2.29 19.29 4.00
N LEU A 501 -2.55 19.98 5.10
CA LEU A 501 -3.83 20.02 5.79
C LEU A 501 -4.72 21.13 5.23
N TYR A 502 -6.00 20.80 5.08
CA TYR A 502 -7.04 21.74 4.67
C TYR A 502 -8.22 21.67 5.64
N ASP A 503 -8.99 22.76 5.71
CA ASP A 503 -10.32 22.73 6.34
C ASP A 503 -11.23 21.76 5.57
N VAL A 504 -11.94 20.89 6.27
CA VAL A 504 -13.01 20.10 5.67
C VAL A 504 -14.36 20.53 6.23
N GLY A 505 -15.42 20.43 5.42
CA GLY A 505 -16.78 20.62 5.93
C GLY A 505 -17.03 19.66 7.11
N ALA A 506 -17.82 20.08 8.10
CA ALA A 506 -18.28 19.17 9.14
C ALA A 506 -18.84 17.92 8.48
N ARG A 507 -18.22 16.75 8.73
CA ARG A 507 -18.72 15.47 8.20
C ARG A 507 -20.17 15.35 8.64
N VAL A 508 -21.11 15.61 7.73
CA VAL A 508 -22.51 15.29 7.96
C VAL A 508 -22.51 13.78 8.05
N GLY A 509 -22.65 13.26 9.28
CA GLY A 509 -22.54 11.84 9.57
C GLY A 509 -23.34 11.04 8.55
N SER A 510 -22.67 10.14 7.85
CA SER A 510 -23.33 9.09 7.09
C SER A 510 -24.17 8.29 8.09
N LYS A 511 -25.49 8.49 8.03
CA LYS A 511 -26.45 7.56 8.62
C LYS A 511 -26.37 6.21 7.93
#